data_AF-A0A1V4R869-F1
#
_entry.id   AF-A0A1V4R869-F1
#
_cell.length_a   1.000
_cell.length_b   1.000
_cell.length_c   1.000
_cell.angle_alpha   90.00
_cell.angle_beta   90.00
_cell.angle_gamma   90.00
#
_symmetry.space_group_name_H-M   'P 1'
#
loop_
_entity.id
_entity.type
_entity.pdbx_description
1 polymer ?
#
loop_
_entity_poly.entity_id
_entity_poly.type
_entity_poly.pdbx_seq_one_letter_code
_entity_poly.pdbx_strand_id
1 'polypeptide(L)' 'MLYGKCQGCHGAKGEKVALGKSKIINKMSAKEFEDAILGYQKQTYGGAMKELMQGQVLNMKPNEIKAIAAYITKK' A
#
# COMPACT_ATOMS: atom_id res chain seq x y z
N MET A 1 -6.99 13.53 0.81
CA MET A 1 -7.13 12.31 -0.02
C MET A 1 -6.42 11.17 0.69
N LEU A 2 -7.07 10.04 0.97
CA LEU A 2 -6.48 8.94 1.77
C LEU A 2 -5.18 8.36 1.16
N TYR A 3 -5.11 8.32 -0.16
CA TYR A 3 -3.93 7.82 -0.90
C TYR A 3 -2.77 8.82 -0.99
N GLY A 4 -2.94 10.09 -0.57
CA GLY A 4 -1.94 11.15 -0.77
C GLY A 4 -0.56 10.82 -0.18
N LYS A 5 -0.52 10.11 0.96
CA LYS A 5 0.73 9.66 1.60
C LYS A 5 1.48 8.61 0.76
N CYS A 6 0.75 7.83 -0.02
CA CYS A 6 1.32 6.76 -0.84
C CYS A 6 1.91 7.29 -2.15
N GLN A 7 1.38 8.40 -2.68
CA GLN A 7 1.72 8.94 -4.00
C GLN A 7 3.19 9.32 -4.14
N GLY A 8 3.83 9.79 -3.07
CA GLY A 8 5.23 10.22 -3.09
C GLY A 8 6.18 9.11 -3.55
N CYS A 9 5.90 7.86 -3.18
CA CYS A 9 6.74 6.72 -3.55
C CYS A 9 6.10 5.84 -4.63
N HIS A 10 4.78 5.66 -4.60
CA HIS A 10 4.06 4.72 -5.48
C HIS A 10 3.47 5.36 -6.74
N GLY A 11 3.55 6.68 -6.90
CA GLY A 11 2.95 7.40 -8.03
C GLY A 11 1.47 7.72 -7.82
N ALA A 12 0.93 8.56 -8.69
CA ALA A 12 -0.40 9.16 -8.51
C ALA A 12 -1.53 8.12 -8.48
N LYS A 13 -1.31 6.99 -9.16
CA LYS A 13 -2.23 5.87 -9.30
C LYS A 13 -1.64 4.53 -8.85
N GLY A 14 -0.47 4.50 -8.22
CA GLY A 14 0.16 3.24 -7.77
C GLY A 14 0.94 2.50 -8.86
N GLU A 15 1.30 3.21 -9.93
CA GLU A 15 1.95 2.70 -11.13
C GLU A 15 3.46 2.53 -11.00
N LYS A 16 4.07 3.08 -9.94
CA LYS A 16 5.52 3.05 -9.76
C LYS A 16 5.97 1.91 -8.86
N VAL A 17 7.15 1.38 -9.18
CA VAL A 17 7.96 0.57 -8.29
C VAL A 17 8.58 1.50 -7.25
N ALA A 18 7.98 1.59 -6.07
CA ALA A 18 8.46 2.49 -5.02
C ALA A 18 9.90 2.15 -4.64
N LEU A 19 10.77 3.16 -4.77
CA LEU A 19 12.20 3.09 -4.47
C LEU A 19 12.93 1.94 -5.19
N GLY A 20 12.40 1.45 -6.32
CA GLY A 20 12.96 0.30 -7.04
C GLY A 20 12.78 -1.06 -6.34
N LYS A 21 12.03 -1.12 -5.23
CA LYS A 21 11.91 -2.32 -4.37
C LYS A 21 10.49 -2.84 -4.16
N SER A 22 9.45 -2.02 -4.39
CA SER A 22 8.06 -2.47 -4.21
C SER A 22 7.49 -3.17 -5.45
N LYS A 23 6.39 -3.91 -5.27
CA LYS A 23 5.51 -4.26 -6.38
C LYS A 23 4.80 -3.01 -6.91
N ILE A 24 4.30 -3.09 -8.15
CA ILE A 24 3.38 -2.10 -8.71
C ILE A 24 2.00 -2.35 -8.10
N ILE A 25 1.56 -1.45 -7.22
CA ILE A 25 0.37 -1.69 -6.39
C ILE A 25 -0.94 -1.58 -7.17
N ASN A 26 -0.97 -0.83 -8.28
CA ASN A 26 -2.17 -0.69 -9.11
C ASN A 26 -2.49 -1.92 -9.98
N LYS A 27 -1.56 -2.87 -10.06
CA LYS A 27 -1.76 -4.17 -10.71
C LYS A 27 -2.23 -5.25 -9.72
N MET A 28 -2.27 -4.95 -8.43
CA MET A 28 -2.76 -5.87 -7.41
C MET A 28 -4.30 -5.89 -7.43
N SER A 29 -4.88 -7.00 -6.98
CA SER A 29 -6.28 -7.02 -6.59
C SER A 29 -6.50 -6.26 -5.28
N ALA A 30 -7.73 -5.80 -5.04
CA ALA A 30 -8.07 -5.09 -3.80
C ALA A 30 -7.74 -5.96 -2.57
N LYS A 31 -8.02 -7.26 -2.65
CA LYS A 31 -7.70 -8.22 -1.58
C LYS A 31 -6.20 -8.34 -1.34
N GLU A 32 -5.39 -8.49 -2.38
CA GLU A 32 -3.92 -8.57 -2.22
C GLU A 32 -3.35 -7.28 -1.62
N PHE A 33 -3.91 -6.12 -1.99
CA PHE A 33 -3.50 -4.85 -1.41
C PHE A 33 -3.87 -4.77 0.07
N GLU A 34 -5.11 -5.10 0.43
CA GLU A 34 -5.56 -5.14 1.84
C GLU A 34 -4.70 -6.09 2.68
N ASP A 35 -4.47 -7.31 2.19
CA ASP A 35 -3.66 -8.32 2.88
C ASP A 35 -2.20 -7.84 3.06
N ALA A 36 -1.63 -7.17 2.06
CA ALA A 36 -0.28 -6.61 2.16
C ALA A 36 -0.21 -5.52 3.23
N ILE A 37 -1.15 -4.58 3.26
CA ILE A 37 -1.20 -3.50 4.25
C ILE A 37 -1.38 -4.05 5.67
N LEU A 38 -2.32 -4.98 5.85
CA LEU A 38 -2.54 -5.65 7.14
C LEU A 38 -1.30 -6.46 7.57
N GLY A 39 -0.62 -7.10 6.63
CA GLY A 39 0.63 -7.81 6.89
C GLY A 39 1.77 -6.87 7.29
N TYR A 40 1.88 -5.69 6.69
CA TYR A 40 2.83 -4.66 7.11
C TYR A 40 2.54 -4.17 8.53
N GLN A 41 1.27 -3.92 8.88
CA GLN A 41 0.86 -3.54 10.24
C GLN A 41 1.25 -4.61 11.27
N LYS A 42 1.06 -5.89 10.92
CA LYS A 42 1.36 -7.05 11.78
C LYS A 42 2.83 -7.48 11.74
N GLN A 43 3.67 -6.80 10.97
CA GLN A 43 5.05 -7.21 10.72
C GLN A 43 5.19 -8.66 10.19
N THR A 44 4.19 -9.19 9.49
CA THR A 44 4.24 -10.53 8.87
C THR A 44 4.51 -10.46 7.36
N TYR A 45 4.50 -9.27 6.79
CA TYR A 45 4.69 -9.03 5.36
C TYR A 45 5.71 -7.90 5.12
N GLY A 46 6.39 -7.96 3.98
CA GLY A 46 7.37 -6.96 3.56
C GLY A 46 8.81 -7.46 3.61
N GLY A 47 9.55 -7.26 2.52
CA GLY A 47 11.00 -7.52 2.45
C GLY A 47 11.82 -6.35 3.03
N ALA A 48 12.86 -5.92 2.30
CA ALA A 48 13.80 -4.89 2.75
C ALA A 48 13.20 -3.53 3.14
N MET A 49 11.97 -3.21 2.71
CA MET A 49 11.27 -1.95 3.03
C MET A 49 10.10 -2.13 4.01
N LYS A 50 10.08 -3.25 4.75
CA LYS A 50 9.02 -3.59 5.70
C LYS A 50 8.81 -2.54 6.79
N GLU A 51 9.87 -2.14 7.48
CA GLU A 51 9.79 -1.20 8.61
C GLU A 51 9.33 0.19 8.15
N LEU A 52 9.83 0.63 6.99
CA LEU A 52 9.39 1.87 6.36
C LEU A 52 7.90 1.82 6.04
N MET A 53 7.44 0.74 5.39
CA MET A 53 6.02 0.58 5.06
C MET A 53 5.15 0.45 6.29
N GLN A 54 5.59 -0.29 7.32
CA GLN A 54 4.91 -0.37 8.60
C GLN A 54 4.69 1.03 9.19
N GLY A 55 5.71 1.88 9.23
CA GLY A 55 5.59 3.26 9.71
C GLY A 55 4.55 4.09 8.95
N GLN A 56 4.36 3.83 7.66
CA GLN A 56 3.33 4.51 6.85
C GLN A 56 1.91 4.00 7.13
N VAL A 57 1.76 2.71 7.45
CA VAL A 57 0.44 2.06 7.52
C VAL A 57 -0.02 1.71 8.94
N LEU A 58 0.85 1.82 9.96
CA LEU A 58 0.60 1.36 11.33
C LEU A 58 -0.73 1.89 11.90
N ASN A 59 -1.03 3.16 11.64
CA ASN A 59 -2.19 3.85 12.19
C ASN A 59 -3.42 3.85 11.26
N MET A 60 -3.37 3.13 10.15
CA MET A 60 -4.48 3.07 9.20
C MET A 60 -5.60 2.17 9.74
N LYS A 61 -6.83 2.66 9.63
CA LYS A 61 -8.04 1.92 9.99
C LYS A 61 -8.49 1.01 8.84
N PRO A 62 -9.20 -0.09 9.13
CA PRO A 62 -9.67 -1.02 8.09
C PRO A 62 -10.50 -0.36 6.97
N ASN A 63 -11.31 0.64 7.30
CA ASN A 63 -12.09 1.40 6.32
C ASN A 63 -11.21 2.26 5.40
N GLU A 64 -10.12 2.82 5.91
CA GLU A 64 -9.15 3.60 5.12
C GLU A 64 -8.38 2.68 4.16
N ILE A 65 -7.96 1.51 4.63
CA ILE A 65 -7.27 0.50 3.80
C ILE A 65 -8.19 0.08 2.63
N LYS A 66 -9.44 -0.26 2.93
CA LYS A 66 -10.45 -0.62 1.90
C LYS A 66 -10.69 0.50 0.90
N ALA A 67 -10.80 1.74 1.37
CA ALA A 67 -11.01 2.89 0.50
C ALA A 67 -9.81 3.13 -0.43
N ILE A 68 -8.59 2.94 0.05
CA ILE A 68 -7.38 3.04 -0.78
C ILE A 68 -7.30 1.85 -1.74
N ALA A 69 -7.57 0.63 -1.29
CA ALA A 69 -7.61 -0.55 -2.14
C ALA A 69 -8.58 -0.34 -3.32
N ALA A 70 -9.82 0.07 -3.02
CA ALA A 70 -10.81 0.38 -4.04
C ALA A 70 -10.35 1.49 -4.99
N TYR A 71 -9.64 2.51 -4.50
CA TYR A 71 -9.11 3.60 -5.33
C TYR A 71 -7.99 3.14 -6.27
N ILE A 72 -6.99 2.41 -5.75
CA ILE A 72 -5.78 2.04 -6.50
C ILE A 72 -6.01 0.87 -7.47
N THR A 73 -7.00 0.02 -7.20
CA THR A 73 -7.35 -1.11 -8.07
C THR A 73 -8.52 -0.80 -9.01
N LYS A 74 -9.06 0.42 -8.95
CA LYS A 74 -10.07 0.89 -9.92
C LYS A 74 -9.39 1.03 -11.28
N LYS A 75 -9.82 0.20 -12.23
CA LYS A 75 -9.38 0.26 -13.63
C LYS A 75 -10.03 1.43 -14.35
#